data_AF-A0A0S1YES1-F1
#
_entry.id   AF-A0A0S1YES1-F1
#
_cell.length_a   1.000
_cell.length_b   1.000
_cell.length_c   1.000
_cell.angle_alpha   90.00
_cell.angle_beta   90.00
_cell.angle_gamma   90.00
#
_symmetry.space_group_name_H-M   'P 1'
#
loop_
_entity.id
_entity.type
_entity.pdbx_description
1 polymer ?
#
loop_
_entity_poly.entity_id
_entity_poly.type
_entity_poly.pdbx_seq_one_letter_code
_entity_poly.pdbx_strand_id
1 'polypeptide(L)'
;LGATLTLIILMTVIYFSPHMLGDPENFSKANPMSTPIHIKPEWYFLFAYAILRSIPNKLGGVLALVASILILLIMPFIHLSKQRTKIFQPMSQSTLWLLLAVIMIL
;
A
#
# COMPACT_ATOMS: atom_id res chain seq x y z
N LEU A 1 9.07 -12.50 -21.77
CA LEU A 1 7.60 -12.36 -21.72
C LEU A 1 7.13 -11.49 -20.54
N GLY A 2 7.39 -11.86 -19.28
CA GLY A 2 6.96 -11.03 -18.13
C GLY A 2 7.56 -9.61 -18.14
N ALA A 3 8.90 -9.50 -18.20
CA ALA A 3 9.60 -8.21 -18.22
C ALA A 3 9.26 -7.33 -19.44
N THR A 4 9.04 -7.96 -20.60
CA THR A 4 8.64 -7.25 -21.82
C THR A 4 7.22 -6.67 -21.68
N LEU A 5 6.30 -7.40 -21.05
CA LEU A 5 4.94 -6.92 -20.80
C LEU A 5 4.92 -5.75 -19.81
N THR A 6 5.68 -5.83 -18.71
CA THR A 6 5.78 -4.74 -17.73
C THR A 6 6.34 -3.46 -18.34
N LEU A 7 7.33 -3.59 -19.23
CA LEU A 7 7.90 -2.44 -19.93
C LEU A 7 6.91 -1.81 -20.91
N ILE A 8 6.13 -2.61 -21.63
CA ILE A 8 5.08 -2.09 -22.52
C ILE A 8 4.05 -1.27 -21.71
N ILE A 9 3.57 -1.81 -20.60
CA ILE A 9 2.63 -1.10 -19.71
C ILE A 9 3.24 0.21 -19.19
N LEU A 10 4.48 0.16 -18.70
CA LEU A 10 5.17 1.35 -18.21
C LEU A 10 5.29 2.43 -19.29
N MET A 11 5.73 2.05 -20.49
CA MET A 11 5.87 2.98 -21.61
C MET A 11 4.52 3.59 -22.01
N THR A 12 3.43 2.82 -21.99
CA THR A 12 2.10 3.37 -22.28
C THR A 12 1.70 4.46 -21.27
N VAL A 13 1.94 4.26 -19.97
CA VAL A 13 1.63 5.27 -18.95
C VAL A 13 2.50 6.52 -19.15
N ILE A 14 3.80 6.36 -19.39
CA ILE A 14 4.73 7.49 -19.53
C ILE A 14 4.39 8.34 -20.76
N TYR A 15 4.13 7.71 -21.91
CA TYR A 15 3.91 8.45 -23.16
C TYR A 15 2.50 9.01 -23.31
N PHE A 16 1.47 8.31 -22.82
CA PHE A 16 0.08 8.75 -23.00
C PHE A 16 -0.49 9.50 -21.80
N SER A 17 -0.04 9.22 -20.57
CA SER A 17 -0.61 9.80 -19.35
C SER A 17 0.40 9.97 -18.21
N PRO A 18 1.49 10.76 -18.41
CA PRO A 18 2.61 10.85 -17.47
C PRO A 18 2.24 11.36 -16.07
N HIS A 19 1.14 12.10 -15.95
CA HIS A 19 0.68 12.69 -14.69
C HIS A 19 -0.50 11.94 -14.05
N MET A 20 -0.91 10.79 -14.60
CA MET A 20 -2.07 10.03 -14.12
C MET A 20 -1.95 9.58 -12.66
N LEU A 21 -0.73 9.29 -12.20
CA LEU A 21 -0.45 8.80 -10.84
C LEU A 21 0.05 9.90 -9.89
N GLY A 22 0.24 11.13 -10.38
CA GLY A 22 0.75 12.27 -9.62
C GLY A 22 -0.35 13.17 -9.08
N ASP A 23 -0.02 13.95 -8.06
CA ASP A 23 -0.93 14.97 -7.53
C ASP A 23 -0.67 16.33 -8.22
N PRO A 24 -1.70 17.01 -8.77
CA PRO A 24 -1.54 18.34 -9.36
C PRO A 24 -1.01 19.40 -8.37
N GLU A 25 -1.25 19.25 -7.06
CA GLU A 25 -0.76 20.20 -6.05
C GLU A 25 0.79 20.26 -6.02
N ASN A 26 1.48 19.19 -6.42
CA ASN A 26 2.95 19.11 -6.45
C ASN A 26 3.60 19.94 -7.56
N PHE A 27 2.83 20.51 -8.51
CA PHE A 27 3.37 21.45 -9.50
C PHE A 27 3.50 22.88 -8.96
N SER A 28 2.88 23.17 -7.82
CA SER A 28 3.05 24.46 -7.14
C SER A 28 4.36 24.50 -6.35
N LYS A 29 4.95 25.69 -6.18
CA LYS A 29 6.15 25.84 -5.35
C LYS A 29 5.79 25.60 -3.88
N ALA A 30 6.66 24.89 -3.16
CA ALA A 30 6.47 24.64 -1.74
C ALA A 30 6.39 25.95 -0.94
N ASN A 31 5.37 26.05 -0.08
CA ASN A 31 5.20 27.16 0.87
C ASN A 31 5.11 26.61 2.30
N PRO A 32 6.10 26.85 3.17
CA PRO A 32 6.10 26.30 4.53
C PRO A 32 5.00 26.90 5.43
N MET A 33 4.42 28.04 5.05
CA MET A 33 3.42 28.74 5.85
C MET A 33 1.97 28.35 5.49
N SER A 34 1.76 27.56 4.44
CA SER A 34 0.42 27.16 3.99
C SER A 34 0.36 25.69 3.59
N THR A 35 -0.57 24.95 4.17
CA THR A 35 -0.90 23.59 3.73
C THR A 35 -2.04 23.62 2.72
N PRO A 36 -1.95 22.91 1.59
CA PRO A 36 -3.07 22.74 0.67
C PRO A 36 -4.29 22.11 1.35
N ILE A 37 -5.47 22.40 0.82
CA ILE A 37 -6.75 21.95 1.39
C ILE A 37 -6.93 20.43 1.21
N HIS A 38 -6.47 19.86 0.10
CA HIS A 38 -6.66 18.45 -0.24
C HIS A 38 -5.38 17.62 -0.12
N ILE A 39 -4.57 17.88 0.92
CA ILE A 39 -3.32 17.17 1.14
C ILE A 39 -3.52 15.66 1.35
N LYS A 40 -2.86 14.87 0.51
CA LYS A 40 -2.82 13.41 0.58
C LYS A 40 -1.43 12.90 0.17
N PRO A 41 -1.01 11.73 0.67
CA PRO A 41 0.22 11.11 0.19
C PRO A 41 0.00 10.47 -1.19
N GLU A 42 1.08 9.99 -1.80
CA GLU A 42 1.01 9.20 -3.01
C GLU A 42 0.19 7.91 -2.81
N TRP A 43 -0.37 7.39 -3.91
CA TRP A 43 -1.32 6.28 -3.89
C TRP A 43 -0.81 5.02 -3.17
N TYR A 44 0.49 4.71 -3.28
CA TYR A 44 1.11 3.54 -2.65
C TYR A 44 1.31 3.69 -1.13
N PHE A 45 1.15 4.90 -0.59
CA PHE A 45 1.19 5.17 0.86
C PHE A 45 -0.20 5.32 1.49
N LEU A 46 -1.28 5.26 0.70
CA LEU A 46 -2.65 5.46 1.22
C LEU A 46 -3.02 4.47 2.31
N PHE A 47 -2.69 3.18 2.15
CA PHE A 47 -3.02 2.17 3.16
C PHE A 47 -2.38 2.49 4.53
N ALA A 48 -1.12 2.93 4.54
CA ALA A 48 -0.39 3.26 5.76
C ALA A 48 -0.96 4.53 6.40
N TYR A 49 -1.35 5.49 5.58
CA TYR A 49 -1.99 6.73 6.00
C TYR A 49 -3.40 6.51 6.58
N ALA A 50 -4.18 5.60 6.00
CA ALA A 50 -5.48 5.19 6.52
C ALA A 50 -5.34 4.55 7.91
N ILE A 51 -4.36 3.65 8.08
CA ILE A 51 -4.04 3.06 9.39
C ILE A 51 -3.64 4.14 10.39
N LEU A 52 -2.74 5.07 10.01
CA LEU A 52 -2.26 6.15 10.88
C LEU A 52 -3.41 7.04 11.39
N ARG A 53 -4.36 7.39 10.52
CA ARG A 53 -5.50 8.27 10.85
C ARG A 53 -6.65 7.55 11.55
N SER A 54 -6.73 6.22 11.45
CA SER A 54 -7.77 5.43 12.13
C SER A 54 -7.66 5.48 13.66
N ILE A 55 -6.47 5.77 14.18
CA ILE A 55 -6.19 5.82 15.62
C ILE A 55 -6.10 7.29 16.06
N PRO A 56 -7.01 7.78 16.92
CA PRO A 56 -7.03 9.17 17.39
C PRO A 56 -5.96 9.46 18.47
N ASN A 57 -4.77 8.84 18.34
CA ASN A 57 -3.63 9.02 19.22
C ASN A 57 -2.33 9.07 18.40
N LYS A 58 -1.50 10.10 18.64
CA LYS A 58 -0.26 10.32 17.88
C LYS A 58 0.73 9.16 17.99
N LEU A 59 0.98 8.66 19.19
CA LEU A 59 1.90 7.53 19.40
C LEU A 59 1.27 6.22 18.92
N GLY A 60 -0.01 6.00 19.22
CA GLY A 60 -0.73 4.80 18.82
C GLY A 60 -0.78 4.61 17.30
N GLY A 61 -1.07 5.68 16.55
CA GLY A 61 -1.08 5.65 15.09
C GLY A 61 0.29 5.31 14.50
N VAL A 62 1.36 5.91 15.02
CA VAL A 62 2.73 5.62 14.56
C VAL A 62 3.12 4.18 14.86
N LEU A 63 2.80 3.67 16.05
CA LEU A 63 3.05 2.27 16.41
C LEU A 63 2.28 1.30 15.52
N ALA A 64 1.01 1.59 15.21
CA ALA A 64 0.21 0.76 14.32
C ALA A 64 0.74 0.76 12.87
N LEU A 65 1.17 1.91 12.36
CA LEU A 65 1.82 2.00 11.04
C LEU A 65 3.06 1.12 11.00
N VAL A 66 3.97 1.24 11.98
CA VAL A 66 5.19 0.42 12.02
C VAL A 66 4.84 -1.07 12.15
N ALA A 67 3.88 -1.41 13.02
CA ALA A 67 3.43 -2.79 13.20
C ALA A 67 2.85 -3.40 11.92
N SER A 68 2.14 -2.62 11.10
CA SER A 68 1.55 -3.08 9.82
C SER A 68 2.58 -3.59 8.83
N ILE A 69 3.81 -3.07 8.89
CA ILE A 69 4.94 -3.52 8.06
C ILE A 69 5.70 -4.64 8.77
N LEU A 70 5.99 -4.48 10.07
CA LEU A 70 6.77 -5.45 10.83
C LEU A 70 6.10 -6.82 10.92
N ILE A 71 4.77 -6.89 10.95
CA ILE A 71 4.05 -8.18 11.00
C ILE A 71 4.41 -9.10 9.81
N LEU A 72 4.77 -8.53 8.66
CA LEU A 72 5.21 -9.30 7.49
C LEU A 72 6.53 -10.04 7.73
N LEU A 73 7.44 -9.46 8.54
CA LEU A 73 8.70 -10.09 8.91
C LEU A 73 8.50 -11.23 9.92
N ILE A 74 7.43 -11.17 10.72
CA ILE A 74 7.10 -12.20 11.72
C ILE A 74 6.34 -13.37 11.07
N MET A 75 5.68 -13.15 9.93
CA MET A 75 4.91 -14.17 9.19
C MET A 75 5.61 -15.53 9.04
N PRO A 76 6.89 -15.63 8.61
CA PRO A 76 7.55 -16.94 8.46
C PRO A 76 7.68 -17.73 9.78
N PHE A 77 7.74 -17.04 10.93
CA PHE A 77 7.88 -17.67 12.23
C PHE A 77 6.54 -18.16 12.82
N ILE A 78 5.43 -17.52 12.44
CA ILE A 78 4.08 -17.89 12.89
C ILE A 78 3.48 -18.99 12.00
N HIS A 79 4.04 -19.26 10.83
CA HIS A 79 3.48 -20.24 9.90
C HIS A 79 3.59 -21.69 10.43
N LEU A 80 2.51 -22.20 11.03
CA LEU A 80 2.46 -23.57 11.58
C LEU A 80 2.23 -24.67 10.54
N SER A 81 1.77 -24.33 9.33
CA SER A 81 1.43 -25.35 8.35
C SER A 81 2.67 -26.02 7.77
N LYS A 82 2.60 -27.34 7.61
CA LYS A 82 3.66 -28.16 7.01
C LYS A 82 3.69 -28.05 5.48
N GLN A 83 2.59 -27.64 4.86
CA GLN A 83 2.54 -27.50 3.40
C GLN A 83 2.98 -26.10 3.00
N ARG A 84 3.95 -26.05 2.07
CA ARG A 84 4.50 -24.80 1.54
C ARG A 84 3.56 -24.08 0.57
N THR A 85 2.75 -24.83 -0.18
CA THR A 85 1.81 -24.25 -1.16
C THR A 85 0.42 -24.08 -0.55
N LYS A 86 -0.22 -22.95 -0.85
CA LYS A 86 -1.59 -22.67 -0.41
C LYS A 86 -2.67 -23.32 -1.28
N ILE A 87 -2.29 -24.03 -2.35
CA ILE A 87 -3.20 -24.64 -3.34
C ILE A 87 -4.19 -25.62 -2.67
N PHE A 88 -3.75 -26.35 -1.64
CA PHE A 88 -4.56 -27.34 -0.95
C PHE A 88 -5.06 -26.86 0.43
N GLN A 89 -5.03 -25.54 0.69
CA GLN A 89 -5.44 -24.95 1.97
C GLN A 89 -6.56 -23.93 1.77
N PRO A 90 -7.81 -24.36 1.54
CA PRO A 90 -8.91 -23.46 1.22
C PRO A 90 -9.13 -22.35 2.26
N MET A 91 -8.98 -22.67 3.56
CA MET A 91 -9.09 -21.67 4.64
C MET A 91 -7.93 -20.66 4.68
N SER A 92 -6.71 -21.08 4.34
CA SER A 92 -5.54 -20.17 4.24
C SER A 92 -5.60 -19.29 2.99
N GLN A 93 -6.28 -19.79 1.94
CA GLN A 93 -6.50 -19.05 0.71
C GLN A 93 -7.58 -17.98 0.89
N SER A 94 -8.69 -18.30 1.55
CA SER A 94 -9.75 -17.31 1.83
C SER A 94 -9.24 -16.16 2.71
N THR A 95 -8.45 -16.46 3.75
CA THR A 95 -7.82 -15.45 4.60
C THR A 95 -6.82 -14.57 3.85
N LEU A 96 -6.09 -15.11 2.87
CA LEU A 96 -5.22 -14.32 2.00
C LEU A 96 -6.01 -13.36 1.09
N TRP A 97 -7.10 -13.82 0.49
CA TRP A 97 -7.97 -12.95 -0.31
C TRP A 97 -8.63 -11.86 0.52
N LEU A 98 -9.03 -12.18 1.75
CA LEU A 98 -9.55 -11.18 2.70
C LEU A 98 -8.49 -10.13 3.02
N LEU A 99 -7.25 -10.54 3.30
CA LEU A 99 -6.15 -9.60 3.56
C LEU A 99 -5.92 -8.65 2.38
N LEU A 100 -5.91 -9.18 1.15
CA LEU A 100 -5.79 -8.37 -0.07
C LEU A 100 -6.96 -7.38 -0.21
N ALA A 101 -8.18 -7.82 0.04
CA ALA A 101 -9.36 -6.95 -0.01
C ALA A 101 -9.27 -5.82 1.03
N VAL A 102 -8.82 -6.12 2.25
CA VAL A 102 -8.62 -5.10 3.30
C VAL A 102 -7.55 -4.09 2.90
N ILE A 103 -6.44 -4.53 2.31
CA ILE A 103 -5.38 -3.61 1.82
C ILE A 103 -5.90 -2.71 0.70
N MET A 104 -6.77 -3.21 -0.18
CA MET A 104 -7.37 -2.40 -1.26
C MET A 104 -8.41 -1.39 -0.75
N ILE A 105 -9.02 -1.64 0.41
CA ILE A 105 -9.99 -0.73 1.05
C ILE A 105 -9.27 0.38 1.83
N LEU A 106 -8.09 0.08 2.39
CA LEU A 106 -7.24 1.01 3.12
C LEU A 106 -6.53 1.99 2.17
#